data_AF-A0A7W8MRJ8-F1
#
_entry.id   AF-A0A7W8MRJ8-F1
#
_cell.length_a   1.000
_cell.length_b   1.000
_cell.length_c   1.000
_cell.angle_alpha   90.00
_cell.angle_beta   90.00
_cell.angle_gamma   90.00
#
_symmetry.space_group_name_H-M   'P 1'
#
loop_
_entity.id
_entity.type
_entity.pdbx_description
1 polymer ?
#
loop_
_entity_poly.entity_id
_entity_poly.type
_entity_poly.pdbx_seq_one_letter_code
_entity_poly.pdbx_strand_id
1 'polypeptide(L)'
;MSLSKSFALSALAVALVSTVSPAPAQVSVSIGAAPYCPYGYFDYAPYPCAPYGYYGPDWFTGGIFIGAGPWYHGRGNFYGHVDNRYDPRHGYAGPMPERNEQAFNHFHGNEARDPQGHVGNAGHEPTNEHSAGYQGGGHPGGGGGNHGGGDHGGGDHGGGHH
;
A
#
# COMPACT_ATOMS: atom_id res chain seq x y z
N MET A 1 -56.48 -28.21 16.48
CA MET A 1 -55.83 -26.91 16.74
C MET A 1 -56.10 -26.02 15.55
N SER A 2 -56.87 -24.95 15.74
CA SER A 2 -57.45 -24.14 14.66
C SER A 2 -56.39 -23.49 13.78
N LEU A 3 -56.49 -23.65 12.46
CA LEU A 3 -55.59 -23.04 11.45
C LEU A 3 -55.42 -21.52 11.66
N SER A 4 -56.41 -20.86 12.26
CA SER A 4 -56.35 -19.44 12.61
C SER A 4 -55.25 -19.08 13.62
N LYS A 5 -54.91 -19.98 14.56
CA LYS A 5 -53.85 -19.75 15.55
C LYS A 5 -52.45 -19.84 14.92
N SER A 6 -52.27 -20.77 13.98
CA SER A 6 -51.01 -20.93 13.25
C SER A 6 -50.74 -19.75 12.32
N PHE A 7 -51.79 -19.22 11.66
CA PHE A 7 -51.67 -18.05 10.79
C PHE A 7 -51.31 -16.78 11.58
N ALA A 8 -51.93 -16.59 12.75
CA ALA A 8 -51.63 -15.47 13.63
C ALA A 8 -50.19 -15.50 14.16
N LEU A 9 -49.67 -16.68 14.52
CA LEU A 9 -48.28 -16.85 14.96
C LEU A 9 -47.28 -16.61 13.83
N SER A 10 -47.55 -17.09 12.62
CA SER A 10 -46.70 -16.82 11.46
C SER A 10 -46.67 -15.33 11.09
N ALA A 11 -47.82 -14.65 11.12
CA ALA A 11 -47.89 -13.22 10.84
C ALA A 11 -47.09 -12.39 11.86
N LEU A 12 -47.16 -12.76 13.14
CA LEU A 12 -46.40 -12.10 14.21
C LEU A 12 -44.88 -12.31 14.04
N ALA A 13 -44.46 -13.52 13.69
CA ALA A 13 -43.04 -13.83 13.48
C ALA A 13 -42.44 -13.07 12.28
N VAL A 14 -43.17 -12.98 11.16
CA VAL A 14 -42.73 -12.21 9.98
C VAL A 14 -42.68 -10.71 10.27
N ALA A 15 -43.65 -10.19 11.03
CA ALA A 15 -43.65 -8.78 11.44
C ALA A 15 -42.45 -8.44 12.33
N LEU A 16 -42.07 -9.32 13.26
CA LEU A 16 -40.93 -9.09 14.15
C LEU A 16 -39.59 -9.13 13.41
N VAL A 17 -39.39 -10.07 12.49
CA VAL A 17 -38.13 -10.17 11.70
C VAL A 17 -37.96 -8.98 10.75
N SER A 18 -39.05 -8.38 10.26
CA SER A 18 -39.00 -7.25 9.33
C SER A 18 -38.53 -5.92 9.97
N THR A 19 -38.32 -5.89 11.28
CA THR A 19 -37.89 -4.68 12.02
C THR A 19 -36.39 -4.64 12.32
N VAL A 20 -35.62 -5.65 11.90
CA VAL A 20 -34.16 -5.61 12.01
C VAL A 20 -33.62 -4.66 10.93
N SER A 21 -33.48 -3.38 11.29
CA SER A 21 -32.68 -2.46 10.49
C SER A 21 -31.22 -2.89 10.56
N PRO A 22 -30.52 -3.06 9.41
CA PRO A 22 -29.07 -3.16 9.44
C PRO A 22 -28.55 -1.83 9.99
N ALA A 23 -28.01 -1.84 11.21
CA ALA A 23 -27.31 -0.67 11.72
C ALA A 23 -26.12 -0.44 10.77
N PRO A 24 -26.01 0.73 10.12
CA PRO A 24 -24.74 1.08 9.48
C PRO A 24 -23.67 1.02 10.58
N ALA A 25 -22.66 0.18 10.39
CA ALA A 25 -21.43 0.29 11.17
C ALA A 25 -20.79 1.64 10.78
N GLN A 26 -21.16 2.70 11.50
CA GLN A 26 -20.60 4.03 11.31
C GLN A 26 -19.16 3.97 11.83
N VAL A 27 -18.20 3.53 11.02
CA VAL A 27 -16.79 3.73 11.34
C VAL A 27 -16.50 5.22 11.13
N SER A 28 -16.81 6.02 12.14
CA SER A 28 -16.35 7.40 12.23
C SER A 28 -14.83 7.38 12.33
N VAL A 29 -14.13 7.51 11.20
CA VAL A 29 -12.69 7.79 11.20
C VAL A 29 -12.55 9.26 11.56
N SER A 30 -12.60 9.56 12.86
CA SER A 30 -12.09 10.83 13.36
C SER A 30 -10.62 10.87 12.98
N ILE A 31 -10.23 11.77 12.08
CA ILE A 31 -8.83 12.01 11.73
C ILE A 31 -8.17 12.65 12.96
N GLY A 32 -7.82 11.80 13.93
CA GLY A 32 -7.20 12.16 15.20
C GLY A 32 -5.70 12.33 15.04
N ALA A 33 -4.94 12.10 16.10
CA ALA A 33 -3.48 11.99 16.00
C ALA A 33 -3.08 10.82 15.08
N ALA A 34 -1.91 10.93 14.44
CA ALA A 34 -1.36 9.85 13.63
C ALA A 34 -1.18 8.57 14.46
N PRO A 35 -1.34 7.38 13.85
CA PRO A 35 -1.08 6.11 14.52
C PRO A 35 0.34 6.05 15.09
N TYR A 36 0.47 5.63 16.35
CA TYR A 36 1.77 5.43 16.98
C TYR A 36 2.31 4.04 16.66
N CYS A 37 3.02 3.94 15.53
CA CYS A 37 3.58 2.71 15.00
C CYS A 37 5.10 2.82 14.83
N PRO A 38 5.88 1.73 15.04
CA PRO A 38 7.35 1.79 15.02
C PRO A 38 7.94 2.22 13.66
N TYR A 39 7.33 1.76 12.57
CA TYR A 39 7.83 1.94 11.19
C TYR A 39 6.88 2.74 10.31
N GLY A 40 5.91 3.41 10.94
CA GLY A 40 4.78 3.99 10.23
C GLY A 40 3.60 3.03 10.10
N TYR A 41 2.64 3.45 9.29
CA TYR A 41 1.33 2.83 9.11
C TYR A 41 1.00 2.87 7.62
N PHE A 42 0.17 1.94 7.15
CA PHE A 42 -0.18 1.87 5.73
C PHE A 42 -0.79 3.17 5.22
N ASP A 43 -0.59 3.46 3.94
CA ASP A 43 -1.10 4.62 3.20
C ASP A 43 -2.63 4.58 2.97
N TYR A 44 -3.28 3.48 3.34
CA TYR A 44 -4.71 3.29 3.21
C TYR A 44 -5.43 3.19 4.56
N ALA A 45 -6.69 3.67 4.58
CA ALA A 45 -7.57 3.49 5.73
C ALA A 45 -7.81 1.99 6.05
N PRO A 46 -7.88 1.60 7.34
CA PRO A 46 -7.92 2.44 8.54
C PRO A 46 -6.54 2.83 9.12
N TYR A 47 -5.48 2.85 8.29
CA TYR A 47 -4.11 3.19 8.67
C TYR A 47 -3.53 2.27 9.78
N PRO A 48 -3.59 0.92 9.64
CA PRO A 48 -2.94 0.04 10.60
C PRO A 48 -1.42 0.17 10.55
N CYS A 49 -0.72 -0.20 11.62
CA CYS A 49 0.74 -0.21 11.64
C CYS A 49 1.29 -1.10 10.53
N ALA A 50 2.24 -0.58 9.75
CA ALA A 50 2.85 -1.33 8.67
C ALA A 50 4.01 -2.17 9.24
N PRO A 51 4.13 -3.45 8.84
CA PRO A 51 5.26 -4.28 9.23
C PRO A 51 6.58 -3.73 8.70
N TYR A 52 7.62 -4.19 9.36
CA TYR A 52 8.99 -3.90 8.98
C TYR A 52 9.27 -4.28 7.53
N GLY A 53 9.91 -3.38 6.79
CA GLY A 53 10.24 -3.59 5.39
C GLY A 53 9.13 -3.26 4.40
N TYR A 54 7.95 -2.82 4.84
CA TYR A 54 6.93 -2.31 3.92
C TYR A 54 7.36 -1.00 3.24
N TYR A 55 7.84 -0.03 4.02
CA TYR A 55 8.31 1.25 3.51
C TYR A 55 9.82 1.22 3.21
N GLY A 56 10.19 1.73 2.04
CA GLY A 56 11.58 1.99 1.68
C GLY A 56 12.14 3.24 2.35
N PRO A 57 13.48 3.40 2.35
CA PRO A 57 14.19 4.62 2.73
C PRO A 57 13.57 5.96 2.36
N ASP A 58 12.90 6.09 1.22
CA ASP A 58 12.24 7.34 0.79
C ASP A 58 11.27 7.92 1.83
N TRP A 59 10.62 7.04 2.59
CA TRP A 59 9.60 7.39 3.56
C TRP A 59 10.15 7.85 4.90
N PHE A 60 11.47 7.97 5.02
CA PHE A 60 12.14 8.30 6.25
C PHE A 60 13.06 9.50 6.07
N THR A 61 13.10 10.40 7.05
CA THR A 61 14.06 11.50 7.10
C THR A 61 14.80 11.41 8.42
N GLY A 62 16.12 11.14 8.36
CA GLY A 62 16.91 10.90 9.57
C GLY A 62 16.40 9.73 10.41
N GLY A 63 15.84 8.70 9.77
CA GLY A 63 15.23 7.54 10.44
C GLY A 63 13.80 7.74 10.95
N ILE A 64 13.20 8.93 10.78
CA ILE A 64 11.83 9.21 11.21
C ILE A 64 10.87 9.07 10.03
N PHE A 65 9.82 8.28 10.20
CA PHE A 65 8.75 8.13 9.20
C PHE A 65 8.06 9.47 8.96
N ILE A 66 7.98 9.89 7.69
CA ILE A 66 7.47 11.21 7.29
C ILE A 66 5.93 11.28 7.22
N GLY A 67 5.26 10.14 7.37
CA GLY A 67 3.81 10.03 7.37
C GLY A 67 3.24 9.54 6.04
N ALA A 68 2.01 9.04 6.11
CA ALA A 68 1.15 8.77 4.97
C ALA A 68 -0.27 9.27 5.26
N GLY A 69 -1.10 9.31 4.23
CA GLY A 69 -2.49 9.71 4.28
C GLY A 69 -2.68 11.14 4.81
N PRO A 70 -3.68 11.37 5.68
CA PRO A 70 -4.01 12.69 6.21
C PRO A 70 -2.92 13.37 7.04
N TRP A 71 -1.92 12.61 7.52
CA TRP A 71 -0.87 13.15 8.39
C TRP A 71 0.46 13.41 7.67
N TYR A 72 0.53 13.13 6.36
CA TYR A 72 1.68 13.54 5.56
C TYR A 72 1.61 15.05 5.27
N HIS A 73 2.64 15.78 5.70
CA HIS A 73 2.77 17.23 5.49
C HIS A 73 4.07 17.58 4.75
N GLY A 74 4.63 16.62 4.01
CA GLY A 74 5.89 16.78 3.28
C GLY A 74 5.75 17.48 1.93
N ARG A 75 6.72 17.25 1.05
CA ARG A 75 6.79 17.87 -0.28
C ARG A 75 5.67 17.35 -1.18
N GLY A 76 5.10 18.22 -2.01
CA GLY A 76 4.18 17.82 -3.08
C GLY A 76 4.87 16.98 -4.15
N ASN A 77 4.13 16.05 -4.77
CA ASN A 77 4.62 15.07 -5.77
C ASN A 77 5.68 14.09 -5.24
N PHE A 78 5.67 13.81 -3.95
CA PHE A 78 6.49 12.75 -3.39
C PHE A 78 5.94 11.38 -3.81
N TYR A 79 6.85 10.53 -4.27
CA TYR A 79 6.62 9.10 -4.43
C TYR A 79 7.78 8.39 -3.77
N GLY A 80 7.49 7.44 -2.90
CA GLY A 80 8.50 6.60 -2.26
C GLY A 80 8.21 5.13 -2.48
N HIS A 81 9.26 4.32 -2.49
CA HIS A 81 9.08 2.90 -2.72
C HIS A 81 8.45 2.16 -1.53
N VAL A 82 7.63 1.18 -1.87
CA VAL A 82 7.05 0.19 -0.96
C VAL A 82 7.37 -1.22 -1.45
N ASP A 83 7.35 -2.17 -0.52
CA ASP A 83 7.48 -3.59 -0.79
C ASP A 83 6.17 -4.30 -0.44
N ASN A 84 5.36 -4.53 -1.46
CA ASN A 84 4.03 -5.13 -1.32
C ASN A 84 4.08 -6.57 -0.77
N ARG A 85 5.24 -7.23 -0.68
CA ARG A 85 5.34 -8.56 -0.02
C ARG A 85 4.99 -8.49 1.46
N TYR A 86 5.06 -7.30 2.05
CA TYR A 86 4.70 -7.03 3.44
C TYR A 86 3.28 -6.46 3.60
N ASP A 87 2.50 -6.38 2.52
CA ASP A 87 1.13 -5.89 2.56
C ASP A 87 0.12 -7.06 2.73
N PRO A 88 -0.73 -7.04 3.77
CA PRO A 88 -1.79 -8.04 3.95
C PRO A 88 -2.74 -8.18 2.76
N ARG A 89 -2.98 -7.09 2.01
CA ARG A 89 -3.79 -7.10 0.78
C ARG A 89 -3.14 -7.90 -0.35
N HIS A 90 -1.83 -8.08 -0.28
CA HIS A 90 -1.02 -8.86 -1.22
C HIS A 90 -0.62 -10.23 -0.63
N GLY A 91 -1.28 -10.67 0.44
CA GLY A 91 -1.12 -12.01 1.01
C GLY A 91 -0.07 -12.12 2.13
N TYR A 92 0.47 -11.00 2.63
CA TYR A 92 1.31 -11.02 3.81
C TYR A 92 0.52 -11.50 5.04
N ALA A 93 1.05 -12.51 5.72
CA ALA A 93 0.48 -13.08 6.94
C ALA A 93 1.53 -13.18 8.08
N GLY A 94 2.63 -12.44 7.95
CA GLY A 94 3.70 -12.42 8.94
C GLY A 94 3.35 -11.59 10.18
N PRO A 95 4.27 -11.54 11.16
CA PRO A 95 4.06 -10.77 12.38
C PRO A 95 3.96 -9.27 12.07
N MET A 96 2.95 -8.63 12.66
CA MET A 96 2.86 -7.18 12.69
C MET A 96 3.80 -6.64 13.77
N PRO A 97 4.36 -5.43 13.61
CA PRO A 97 5.45 -4.98 14.45
C PRO A 97 4.93 -4.55 15.82
N GLU A 98 5.72 -4.85 16.86
CA GLU A 98 5.44 -4.40 18.23
C GLU A 98 5.95 -2.98 18.46
N ARG A 99 5.36 -2.28 19.43
CA ARG A 99 5.74 -0.91 19.77
C ARG A 99 7.25 -0.82 20.10
N ASN A 100 8.00 0.00 19.35
CA ASN A 100 9.43 0.35 19.51
C ASN A 100 10.48 -0.60 18.89
N GLU A 101 10.15 -1.35 17.85
CA GLU A 101 11.12 -2.16 17.10
C GLU A 101 11.98 -1.28 16.13
N GLN A 102 13.23 -1.66 15.82
CA GLN A 102 14.21 -0.86 15.04
C GLN A 102 14.21 -1.16 13.53
N ALA A 103 14.32 -0.11 12.68
CA ALA A 103 14.05 -0.12 11.24
C ALA A 103 15.22 -0.66 10.34
N PHE A 104 14.89 -1.18 9.14
CA PHE A 104 15.72 -1.55 7.97
C PHE A 104 16.57 -2.84 7.94
N ASN A 105 16.03 -3.91 7.34
CA ASN A 105 16.73 -5.12 6.90
C ASN A 105 15.87 -5.73 5.77
N HIS A 106 16.48 -6.00 4.61
CA HIS A 106 15.85 -6.72 3.48
C HIS A 106 14.67 -6.03 2.76
N PHE A 107 14.61 -4.69 2.72
CA PHE A 107 13.67 -3.99 1.83
C PHE A 107 13.91 -4.35 0.36
N HIS A 108 12.86 -4.70 -0.39
CA HIS A 108 12.93 -4.82 -1.85
C HIS A 108 11.73 -4.10 -2.46
N GLY A 109 11.91 -2.81 -2.74
CA GLY A 109 10.87 -1.99 -3.36
C GLY A 109 10.39 -2.61 -4.68
N ASN A 110 9.08 -2.74 -4.82
CA ASN A 110 8.44 -3.26 -6.02
C ASN A 110 7.37 -2.32 -6.60
N GLU A 111 7.08 -1.21 -5.91
CA GLU A 111 6.14 -0.20 -6.35
C GLU A 111 6.47 1.14 -5.70
N ALA A 112 6.21 2.25 -6.39
CA ALA A 112 6.33 3.58 -5.82
C ALA A 112 4.94 4.19 -5.61
N ARG A 113 4.71 4.77 -4.43
CA ARG A 113 3.41 5.34 -4.05
C ARG A 113 3.55 6.75 -3.50
N ASP A 114 2.54 7.57 -3.76
CA ASP A 114 2.37 8.84 -3.06
C ASP A 114 1.80 8.62 -1.64
N PRO A 115 1.77 9.64 -0.78
CA PRO A 115 1.23 9.52 0.57
C PRO A 115 -0.23 9.08 0.63
N GLN A 116 -1.01 9.28 -0.42
CA GLN A 116 -2.41 8.88 -0.51
C GLN A 116 -2.58 7.45 -1.04
N GLY A 117 -1.48 6.78 -1.40
CA GLY A 117 -1.41 5.42 -1.90
C GLY A 117 -1.63 5.28 -3.40
N HIS A 118 -1.58 6.39 -4.16
CA HIS A 118 -1.59 6.34 -5.61
C HIS A 118 -0.23 5.89 -6.13
N VAL A 119 -0.26 4.98 -7.10
CA VAL A 119 0.95 4.46 -7.75
C VAL A 119 1.55 5.52 -8.67
N GLY A 120 2.88 5.64 -8.67
CA GLY A 120 3.60 6.51 -9.58
C GLY A 120 5.07 6.13 -9.70
N ASN A 121 5.94 7.13 -9.79
CA ASN A 121 7.37 6.94 -10.05
C ASN A 121 8.20 7.81 -9.08
N ALA A 122 9.08 7.16 -8.30
CA ALA A 122 9.97 7.80 -7.33
C ALA A 122 11.21 8.49 -7.96
N GLY A 123 11.37 8.39 -9.27
CA GLY A 123 12.46 9.01 -10.03
C GLY A 123 13.82 8.33 -9.88
N HIS A 124 13.87 7.17 -9.22
CA HIS A 124 15.06 6.34 -9.05
C HIS A 124 14.66 4.87 -8.85
N GLU A 125 15.64 3.96 -8.96
CA GLU A 125 15.42 2.53 -8.75
C GLU A 125 15.57 2.15 -7.27
N PRO A 126 14.72 1.24 -6.75
CA PRO A 126 14.73 0.85 -5.33
C PRO A 126 15.97 0.06 -4.93
N THR A 127 16.72 -0.48 -5.90
CA THR A 127 17.94 -1.27 -5.67
C THR A 127 19.09 -0.46 -5.07
N ASN A 128 19.01 0.88 -5.11
CA ASN A 128 20.03 1.76 -4.54
C ASN A 128 19.67 2.26 -3.13
N GLU A 129 18.53 1.82 -2.58
CA GLU A 129 18.03 2.24 -1.27
C GLU A 129 18.54 1.35 -0.13
N HIS A 130 19.71 1.69 0.41
CA HIS A 130 20.37 0.88 1.45
C HIS A 130 20.38 1.51 2.85
N SER A 131 19.79 2.69 3.06
CA SER A 131 19.91 3.41 4.34
C SER A 131 18.66 4.19 4.68
N ALA A 132 18.38 4.34 5.98
CA ALA A 132 17.22 5.05 6.50
C ALA A 132 17.20 6.53 6.07
N GLY A 133 16.42 6.81 5.02
CA GLY A 133 16.39 8.10 4.36
C GLY A 133 17.17 8.09 3.06
N TYR A 134 16.46 8.32 1.96
CA TYR A 134 17.09 8.58 0.67
C TYR A 134 17.87 9.90 0.74
N GLN A 135 19.18 9.78 0.93
CA GLN A 135 20.11 10.89 0.79
C GLN A 135 20.45 11.02 -0.69
N GLY A 136 19.59 11.72 -1.43
CA GLY A 136 19.83 12.04 -2.84
C GLY A 136 21.17 12.74 -3.02
N GLY A 137 22.18 11.96 -3.41
CA GLY A 137 23.47 12.47 -3.87
C GLY A 137 23.29 13.07 -5.26
N GLY A 138 23.24 14.40 -5.34
CA GLY A 138 23.16 15.09 -6.61
C GLY A 138 24.38 14.84 -7.50
N HIS A 139 24.11 14.53 -8.77
CA HIS A 139 24.94 14.97 -9.89
C HIS A 139 24.03 15.68 -10.91
N PRO A 140 24.09 17.02 -11.04
CA PRO A 140 23.59 17.69 -12.23
C PRO A 140 24.66 17.54 -13.31
N GLY A 141 24.56 16.50 -14.14
CA GLY A 141 25.58 16.27 -15.16
C GLY A 141 25.30 15.13 -16.13
N GLY A 142 24.53 15.43 -17.17
CA GLY A 142 24.87 15.04 -18.54
C GLY A 142 24.45 13.66 -19.05
N GLY A 143 23.66 13.68 -20.12
CA GLY A 143 23.78 12.70 -21.21
C GLY A 143 22.61 11.74 -21.35
N GLY A 144 21.81 11.96 -22.39
CA GLY A 144 20.68 11.11 -22.73
C GLY A 144 21.08 9.72 -23.22
N GLY A 145 20.10 8.82 -23.18
CA GLY A 145 20.16 7.51 -23.80
C GLY A 145 18.75 7.05 -24.11
N ASN A 146 18.29 7.35 -25.33
CA ASN A 146 17.12 6.71 -25.92
C ASN A 146 17.33 5.19 -25.90
N HIS A 147 16.53 4.46 -25.15
CA HIS A 147 16.25 3.06 -25.45
C HIS A 147 14.87 3.00 -26.10
N GLY A 148 14.85 3.38 -27.38
CA GLY A 148 13.77 2.98 -28.28
C GLY A 148 13.76 1.45 -28.34
N GLY A 149 12.63 0.86 -27.98
CA GLY A 149 12.40 -0.57 -28.14
C GLY A 149 12.49 -0.91 -29.62
N GLY A 150 13.52 -1.70 -29.98
CA GLY A 150 13.72 -2.20 -31.33
C GLY A 150 12.65 -3.22 -31.70
N ASP A 151 12.14 -3.02 -32.90
CA ASP A 151 11.12 -3.82 -33.57
C ASP A 151 11.48 -5.32 -33.65
N HIS A 152 10.45 -6.15 -33.49
CA HIS A 152 10.49 -7.58 -33.77
C HIS A 152 10.66 -7.81 -35.28
N GLY A 153 11.92 -7.95 -35.72
CA GLY A 153 12.25 -8.40 -37.07
C GLY A 153 12.10 -9.91 -37.20
N GLY A 154 11.12 -10.33 -38.00
CA GLY A 154 10.89 -11.72 -38.40
C GLY A 154 12.07 -12.31 -39.16
N GLY A 155 12.45 -13.54 -38.81
CA GLY A 155 13.45 -14.31 -39.53
C GLY A 155 12.80 -15.08 -40.67
N ASP A 156 13.02 -14.63 -41.90
CA ASP A 156 12.75 -15.39 -43.11
C ASP A 156 13.74 -16.56 -43.23
N HIS A 157 13.20 -17.78 -43.39
CA HIS A 157 13.97 -18.96 -43.79
C HIS A 157 14.06 -19.01 -45.32
N GLY A 158 15.19 -18.58 -45.88
CA GLY A 158 15.57 -18.74 -47.28
C GLY A 158 16.84 -19.58 -47.41
N GLY A 159 16.82 -20.61 -48.25
CA GLY A 159 17.83 -21.66 -48.32
C GLY A 159 19.03 -21.41 -49.25
N GLY A 160 19.92 -22.41 -49.30
CA GLY A 160 20.73 -22.74 -50.49
C GLY A 160 22.26 -22.70 -50.35
N HIS A 161 22.86 -23.83 -50.78
CA HIS A 161 24.23 -24.02 -51.30
C HIS A 161 25.35 -24.42 -50.32
N HIS A 162 25.67 -25.73 -50.29
CA HIS A 162 26.86 -26.33 -50.93
C HIS A 162 26.73 -27.86 -50.94
#